data_AF-A0A0A1TG88-F1
#
_entry.id   AF-A0A0A1TG88-F1
#
_cell.length_a   1.000
_cell.length_b   1.000
_cell.length_c   1.000
_cell.angle_alpha   90.00
_cell.angle_beta   90.00
_cell.angle_gamma   90.00
#
_symmetry.space_group_name_H-M   'P 1'
#
loop_
_entity.id
_entity.type
_entity.pdbx_description
1 polymer ?
#
loop_
_entity_poly.entity_id
_entity_poly.type
_entity_poly.pdbx_seq_one_letter_code
_entity_poly.pdbx_strand_id
1 'polypeptide(L)'
;MMNILPNKLLLSSYQIISQTAMFATLPLLLSAALAAALPTAPVSSPRSLGPRAETWDTWCGAVQQYPGGKVQSVEASWVVPNISVPAGGNSQNDYWVYHWVGIDGSYGCQTGILQAGTSVDITQGYIRTQFWWEFWPDWPVFINDIELAPGHEVYVKVTASGTRSGTIYLENKTTGNQRSIPVNMNDPNGALCFSTAAFVAEDPHSSTQWWPLANFAGTTMANCGGTTWDGKTFGLNNANVGNMVQYGQTRCTAQLTSGNSVYIQG
;
A
#
# COMPACT_ATOMS: atom_id res chain seq x y z
N MET A 1 -43.15 23.21 62.72
CA MET A 1 -41.71 22.94 62.51
C MET A 1 -41.39 23.39 61.09
N MET A 2 -40.84 24.59 60.91
CA MET A 2 -39.39 24.88 60.82
C MET A 2 -38.74 24.17 59.62
N ASN A 3 -38.01 24.81 58.71
CA ASN A 3 -37.73 26.23 58.45
C ASN A 3 -36.95 26.32 57.10
N ILE A 4 -37.28 27.33 56.32
CA ILE A 4 -36.37 28.32 55.69
C ILE A 4 -35.38 27.89 54.57
N LEU A 5 -35.81 28.24 53.35
CA LEU A 5 -35.17 28.91 52.20
C LEU A 5 -33.73 29.52 52.30
N PRO A 6 -33.12 29.88 51.14
CA PRO A 6 -31.69 30.09 50.86
C PRO A 6 -31.25 31.54 51.01
N ASN A 7 -29.96 31.84 50.81
CA ASN A 7 -29.41 33.15 50.37
C ASN A 7 -27.87 33.05 50.33
N LYS A 8 -27.10 33.50 49.33
CA LYS A 8 -27.04 34.72 48.48
C LYS A 8 -25.72 35.44 48.83
N LEU A 9 -24.97 35.82 47.78
CA LEU A 9 -24.14 37.04 47.69
C LEU A 9 -22.87 37.06 48.59
N LEU A 10 -21.79 37.80 48.36
CA LEU A 10 -21.48 38.92 47.48
C LEU A 10 -19.95 39.07 47.41
N LEU A 11 -19.47 39.58 46.28
CA LEU A 11 -18.16 40.20 46.13
C LEU A 11 -18.08 41.52 46.93
N SER A 12 -16.83 41.96 47.14
CA SER A 12 -16.38 43.33 47.43
C SER A 12 -16.22 43.69 48.91
N SER A 13 -14.99 44.02 49.35
CA SER A 13 -14.51 45.41 49.26
C SER A 13 -13.28 45.73 50.14
N TYR A 14 -12.55 46.77 49.67
CA TYR A 14 -11.66 47.72 50.36
C TYR A 14 -10.20 47.39 50.77
N GLN A 15 -9.32 48.27 50.25
CA GLN A 15 -7.91 48.51 50.56
C GLN A 15 -7.72 49.23 51.91
N ILE A 16 -6.48 49.23 52.46
CA ILE A 16 -5.64 50.43 52.74
C ILE A 16 -4.29 50.03 53.44
N ILE A 17 -3.16 50.44 52.80
CA ILE A 17 -1.91 51.14 53.26
C ILE A 17 -1.40 50.84 54.71
N SER A 18 -0.14 50.55 55.07
CA SER A 18 1.19 51.19 54.86
C SER A 18 2.23 50.33 55.64
N GLN A 19 3.47 50.12 55.19
CA GLN A 19 4.64 50.91 55.64
C GLN A 19 5.93 50.53 54.89
N THR A 20 6.81 51.53 54.87
CA THR A 20 8.07 51.78 54.16
C THR A 20 9.29 50.97 54.61
N ALA A 21 10.21 50.71 53.68
CA ALA A 21 11.65 50.77 53.94
C ALA A 21 12.40 51.24 52.67
N MET A 22 13.06 52.39 52.78
CA MET A 22 13.99 52.93 51.79
C MET A 22 15.29 52.11 51.81
N PHE A 23 15.80 51.77 50.63
CA PHE A 23 17.23 51.55 50.42
C PHE A 23 17.67 52.35 49.20
N ALA A 24 18.64 53.24 49.42
CA ALA A 24 19.30 54.03 48.42
C ALA A 24 20.33 53.19 47.67
N THR A 25 20.29 53.19 46.34
CA THR A 25 21.40 52.74 45.49
C THR A 25 21.53 53.62 44.22
N LEU A 26 22.78 53.82 43.83
CA LEU A 26 23.35 54.73 42.82
C LEU A 26 22.69 54.70 41.42
N PRO A 27 22.83 55.78 40.62
CA PRO A 27 22.45 55.76 39.21
C PRO A 27 23.51 55.01 38.40
N LEU A 28 23.15 53.88 37.82
CA LEU A 28 23.90 53.26 36.72
C LEU A 28 23.27 53.70 35.39
N LEU A 29 24.02 54.45 34.59
CA LEU A 29 23.69 54.77 33.21
C LEU A 29 23.61 53.46 32.41
N LEU A 30 22.39 53.06 32.03
CA LEU A 30 22.19 51.95 31.09
C LEU A 30 22.00 52.52 29.68
N SER A 31 23.03 52.35 28.85
CA SER A 31 22.97 52.55 27.42
C SER A 31 21.84 51.71 26.81
N ALA A 32 20.98 52.34 26.01
CA ALA A 32 20.04 51.63 25.16
C ALA A 32 20.81 50.89 24.06
N ALA A 33 21.11 49.61 24.27
CA ALA A 33 21.49 48.70 23.21
C ALA A 33 20.21 48.16 22.57
N LEU A 34 19.95 48.57 21.33
CA LEU A 34 18.88 48.04 20.49
C LEU A 34 19.23 46.58 20.13
N ALA A 35 18.71 45.61 20.89
CA ALA A 35 18.80 44.21 20.50
C ALA A 35 17.78 43.96 19.38
N ALA A 36 18.27 43.87 18.14
CA ALA A 36 17.46 43.34 17.05
C ALA A 36 17.10 41.88 17.37
N ALA A 37 15.82 41.60 17.59
CA ALA A 37 15.33 40.23 17.71
C ALA A 37 15.55 39.52 16.36
N LEU A 38 16.47 38.55 16.34
CA LEU A 38 16.62 37.65 15.21
C LEU A 38 15.32 36.86 15.03
N PRO A 39 14.82 36.67 13.80
CA PRO A 39 13.64 35.86 13.58
C PRO A 39 13.93 34.43 14.04
N THR A 40 13.20 33.97 15.06
CA THR A 40 13.22 32.56 15.44
C THR A 40 12.68 31.76 14.27
N ALA A 41 13.54 30.94 13.65
CA ALA A 41 13.12 30.00 12.63
C ALA A 41 11.95 29.17 13.18
N PRO A 42 10.89 28.90 12.39
CA PRO A 42 9.82 28.02 12.83
C PRO A 42 10.44 26.68 13.20
N VAL A 43 10.25 26.26 14.47
CA VAL A 43 10.58 24.91 14.91
C VAL A 43 9.75 23.97 14.04
N SER A 44 10.41 23.31 13.10
CA SER A 44 9.80 22.25 12.31
C SER A 44 9.26 21.21 13.28
N SER A 45 7.94 20.99 13.28
CA SER A 45 7.34 19.85 13.97
C SER A 45 8.15 18.59 13.65
N PRO A 46 8.41 17.70 14.62
CA PRO A 46 9.09 16.45 14.33
C PRO A 46 8.33 15.76 13.21
N ARG A 47 9.01 15.58 12.07
CA ARG A 47 8.49 14.79 10.96
C ARG A 47 8.16 13.43 11.57
N SER A 48 6.87 13.10 11.64
CA SER A 48 6.45 11.74 11.94
C SER A 48 7.16 10.86 10.92
N LEU A 49 8.19 10.14 11.37
CA LEU A 49 8.79 9.09 10.58
C LEU A 49 7.71 8.03 10.50
N GLY A 50 6.92 8.07 9.42
CA GLY A 50 6.08 6.94 9.05
C GLY A 50 6.93 5.67 9.02
N PRO A 51 6.34 4.50 9.25
CA PRO A 51 7.08 3.24 9.16
C PRO A 51 7.84 3.19 7.84
N ARG A 52 9.14 2.88 7.91
CA ARG A 52 9.98 2.70 6.72
C ARG A 52 9.38 1.55 5.91
N ALA A 53 9.26 1.73 4.60
CA ALA A 53 8.85 0.65 3.71
C ALA A 53 9.74 -0.58 3.93
N GLU A 54 9.11 -1.75 3.93
CA GLU A 54 9.78 -3.04 3.88
C GLU A 54 10.59 -3.19 2.60
N THR A 55 11.35 -4.28 2.52
CA THR A 55 12.16 -4.61 1.36
C THR A 55 11.92 -6.07 1.01
N TRP A 56 11.52 -6.32 -0.23
CA TRP A 56 11.24 -7.64 -0.78
C TRP A 56 12.09 -7.86 -2.03
N ASP A 57 12.36 -9.12 -2.36
CA ASP A 57 13.24 -9.46 -3.49
C ASP A 57 12.51 -9.37 -4.84
N THR A 58 11.22 -9.72 -4.87
CA THR A 58 10.46 -9.89 -6.12
C THR A 58 9.14 -9.15 -6.14
N TRP A 59 8.64 -8.66 -5.00
CA TRP A 59 7.38 -7.92 -4.93
C TRP A 59 7.61 -6.45 -4.59
N CYS A 60 6.65 -5.62 -4.98
CA CYS A 60 6.60 -4.20 -4.67
C CYS A 60 5.14 -3.78 -4.54
N GLY A 61 4.72 -3.24 -3.41
CA GLY A 61 3.32 -2.90 -3.21
C GLY A 61 2.90 -2.93 -1.75
N ALA A 62 1.67 -3.36 -1.50
CA ALA A 62 1.09 -3.45 -0.17
C ALA A 62 0.58 -4.86 0.13
N VAL A 63 0.82 -5.35 1.33
CA VAL A 63 0.29 -6.62 1.85
C VAL A 63 -0.41 -6.37 3.18
N GLN A 64 -1.70 -6.63 3.22
CA GLN A 64 -2.49 -6.63 4.43
C GLN A 64 -2.41 -8.00 5.10
N GLN A 65 -2.04 -8.02 6.38
CA GLN A 65 -1.96 -9.25 7.18
C GLN A 65 -3.15 -9.41 8.12
N TYR A 66 -3.51 -10.66 8.37
CA TYR A 66 -4.51 -11.09 9.33
C TYR A 66 -4.05 -12.38 10.02
N PRO A 67 -4.64 -12.73 11.18
CA PRO A 67 -4.66 -14.12 11.63
C PRO A 67 -5.21 -15.02 10.51
N GLY A 68 -4.68 -16.24 10.39
CA GLY A 68 -5.17 -17.20 9.39
C GLY A 68 -6.68 -17.46 9.50
N GLY A 69 -7.30 -17.83 8.37
CA GLY A 69 -8.74 -18.09 8.29
C GLY A 69 -9.62 -16.85 8.12
N LYS A 70 -9.05 -15.68 7.78
CA LYS A 70 -9.80 -14.41 7.73
C LYS A 70 -10.13 -13.94 6.33
N VAL A 71 -9.16 -13.87 5.44
CA VAL A 71 -9.33 -13.27 4.11
C VAL A 71 -10.16 -14.18 3.20
N GLN A 72 -11.19 -13.62 2.56
CA GLN A 72 -12.05 -14.34 1.63
C GLN A 72 -11.92 -13.80 0.21
N SER A 73 -11.88 -12.48 0.03
CA SER A 73 -11.69 -11.88 -1.29
C SER A 73 -10.69 -10.73 -1.25
N VAL A 74 -10.09 -10.45 -2.41
CA VAL A 74 -9.15 -9.35 -2.62
C VAL A 74 -9.42 -8.76 -4.00
N GLU A 75 -9.48 -7.44 -4.08
CA GLU A 75 -9.83 -6.74 -5.32
C GLU A 75 -9.15 -5.38 -5.44
N ALA A 76 -8.85 -4.98 -6.67
CA ALA A 76 -8.36 -3.64 -7.00
C ALA A 76 -8.63 -3.29 -8.46
N SER A 77 -8.50 -2.00 -8.77
CA SER A 77 -8.45 -1.48 -10.14
C SER A 77 -7.14 -0.76 -10.38
N TRP A 78 -6.59 -0.83 -11.58
CA TRP A 78 -5.42 -0.05 -11.98
C TRP A 78 -5.45 0.24 -13.48
N VAL A 79 -4.63 1.19 -13.90
CA VAL A 79 -4.32 1.39 -15.31
C VAL A 79 -3.10 0.54 -15.63
N VAL A 80 -3.19 -0.29 -16.68
CA VAL A 80 -2.06 -1.09 -17.15
C VAL A 80 -0.92 -0.13 -17.54
N PRO A 81 0.26 -0.23 -16.91
CA PRO A 81 1.32 0.73 -17.15
C PRO A 81 1.98 0.52 -18.51
N ASN A 82 2.52 1.60 -19.06
CA ASN A 82 3.49 1.50 -20.15
C ASN A 82 4.81 0.96 -19.61
N ILE A 83 5.51 0.15 -20.39
CA ILE A 83 6.81 -0.41 -20.00
C ILE A 83 7.90 -0.10 -21.03
N SER A 84 9.15 -0.24 -20.62
CA SER A 84 10.35 0.04 -21.40
C SER A 84 11.53 -0.78 -20.87
N VAL A 85 12.58 -0.89 -21.68
CA VAL A 85 13.85 -1.48 -21.24
C VAL A 85 14.43 -0.59 -20.11
N PRO A 86 14.78 -1.15 -18.94
CA PRO A 86 15.40 -0.39 -17.86
C PRO A 86 16.68 0.33 -18.28
N ALA A 87 17.00 1.44 -17.61
CA ALA A 87 18.24 2.16 -17.84
C ALA A 87 19.45 1.24 -17.64
N GLY A 88 20.32 1.16 -18.66
CA GLY A 88 21.47 0.24 -18.68
C GLY A 88 21.12 -1.22 -19.02
N GLY A 89 19.85 -1.52 -19.31
CA GLY A 89 19.41 -2.81 -19.81
C GLY A 89 19.81 -3.07 -21.26
N ASN A 90 19.87 -4.33 -21.65
CA ASN A 90 20.12 -4.76 -23.02
C ASN A 90 18.78 -4.94 -23.75
N SER A 91 18.56 -4.18 -24.83
CA SER A 91 17.32 -4.25 -25.61
C SER A 91 17.05 -5.59 -26.31
N GLN A 92 18.03 -6.51 -26.31
CA GLN A 92 17.89 -7.87 -26.83
C GLN A 92 17.37 -8.86 -25.77
N ASN A 93 17.31 -8.47 -24.50
CA ASN A 93 16.74 -9.28 -23.44
C ASN A 93 15.22 -9.11 -23.40
N ASP A 94 14.55 -10.14 -22.89
CA ASP A 94 13.13 -10.04 -22.56
C ASP A 94 12.96 -9.44 -21.15
N TYR A 95 11.93 -8.61 -20.94
CA TYR A 95 11.67 -7.92 -19.68
C TYR A 95 10.20 -8.05 -19.29
N TRP A 96 9.90 -8.29 -18.02
CA TRP A 96 8.56 -8.67 -17.58
C TRP A 96 8.16 -7.85 -16.35
N VAL A 97 6.87 -7.57 -16.21
CA VAL A 97 6.30 -7.07 -14.95
C VAL A 97 4.85 -7.51 -14.83
N TYR A 98 4.50 -8.09 -13.69
CA TYR A 98 3.12 -8.47 -13.40
C TYR A 98 2.53 -7.54 -12.36
N HIS A 99 1.29 -7.11 -12.56
CA HIS A 99 0.52 -6.35 -11.57
C HIS A 99 -0.69 -7.19 -11.19
N TRP A 100 -0.86 -7.48 -9.90
CA TRP A 100 -1.87 -8.43 -9.48
C TRP A 100 -2.38 -8.20 -8.05
N VAL A 101 -3.52 -8.85 -7.78
CA VAL A 101 -4.10 -9.00 -6.44
C VAL A 101 -4.17 -10.47 -6.06
N GLY A 102 -4.00 -10.78 -4.79
CA GLY A 102 -3.95 -12.19 -4.37
C GLY A 102 -4.17 -12.42 -2.88
N ILE A 103 -4.51 -13.67 -2.57
CA ILE A 103 -4.66 -14.20 -1.21
C ILE A 103 -3.45 -15.10 -0.91
N ASP A 104 -2.86 -14.93 0.28
CA ASP A 104 -1.70 -15.67 0.78
C ASP A 104 -0.38 -15.41 0.02
N GLY A 105 0.58 -16.34 0.09
CA GLY A 105 1.91 -16.24 -0.54
C GLY A 105 2.99 -15.51 0.26
N SER A 106 2.66 -15.01 1.46
CA SER A 106 3.59 -14.26 2.30
C SER A 106 3.36 -14.52 3.79
N TYR A 107 4.27 -14.02 4.63
CA TYR A 107 4.15 -13.99 6.10
C TYR A 107 3.69 -15.30 6.77
N GLY A 108 4.23 -16.42 6.29
CA GLY A 108 4.04 -17.74 6.90
C GLY A 108 3.08 -18.67 6.14
N CYS A 109 2.35 -18.18 5.14
CA CYS A 109 1.62 -19.04 4.21
C CYS A 109 2.44 -19.29 2.94
N GLN A 110 3.15 -20.43 2.90
CA GLN A 110 4.00 -20.84 1.78
C GLN A 110 3.45 -22.07 1.04
N THR A 111 2.18 -22.37 1.23
CA THR A 111 1.52 -23.57 0.67
C THR A 111 0.54 -23.24 -0.46
N GLY A 112 0.17 -21.98 -0.66
CA GLY A 112 -0.79 -21.63 -1.69
C GLY A 112 -0.90 -20.13 -1.91
N ILE A 113 -1.20 -19.75 -3.15
CA ILE A 113 -1.56 -18.38 -3.52
C ILE A 113 -2.70 -18.44 -4.53
N LEU A 114 -3.77 -17.71 -4.28
CA LEU A 114 -4.82 -17.47 -5.27
C LEU A 114 -4.66 -16.04 -5.78
N GLN A 115 -4.23 -15.88 -7.02
CA GLN A 115 -3.82 -14.58 -7.55
C GLN A 115 -4.23 -14.39 -9.00
N ALA A 116 -4.46 -13.14 -9.38
CA ALA A 116 -4.78 -12.77 -10.74
C ALA A 116 -4.41 -11.32 -11.03
N GLY A 117 -4.15 -11.04 -12.30
CA GLY A 117 -3.68 -9.73 -12.69
C GLY A 117 -3.40 -9.60 -14.17
N THR A 118 -2.54 -8.64 -14.49
CA THR A 118 -2.09 -8.31 -15.83
C THR A 118 -0.59 -8.54 -15.94
N SER A 119 -0.15 -9.14 -17.04
CA SER A 119 1.25 -9.14 -17.46
C SER A 119 1.48 -8.05 -18.50
N VAL A 120 2.63 -7.39 -18.41
CA VAL A 120 3.19 -6.60 -19.49
C VAL A 120 4.64 -7.04 -19.67
N ASP A 121 4.99 -7.48 -20.87
CA ASP A 121 6.34 -7.96 -21.18
C ASP A 121 6.88 -7.37 -22.49
N ILE A 122 8.18 -7.17 -22.54
CA ILE A 122 8.95 -6.92 -23.76
C ILE A 122 9.55 -8.26 -24.13
N THR A 123 9.04 -8.88 -25.19
CA THR A 123 9.58 -10.14 -25.71
C THR A 123 10.00 -9.94 -27.14
N GLN A 124 11.27 -10.21 -27.45
CA GLN A 124 11.86 -9.97 -28.78
C GLN A 124 11.67 -8.53 -29.28
N GLY A 125 11.70 -7.55 -28.37
CA GLY A 125 11.50 -6.13 -28.67
C GLY A 125 10.05 -5.70 -28.87
N TYR A 126 9.07 -6.60 -28.72
CA TYR A 126 7.64 -6.28 -28.82
C TYR A 126 6.98 -6.28 -27.45
N ILE A 127 6.11 -5.30 -27.20
CA ILE A 127 5.27 -5.28 -26.02
C ILE A 127 4.14 -6.29 -26.19
N ARG A 128 3.92 -7.14 -25.18
CA ARG A 128 2.79 -8.04 -25.05
C ARG A 128 2.08 -7.78 -23.73
N THR A 129 0.77 -7.95 -23.74
CA THR A 129 -0.13 -7.71 -22.61
C THR A 129 -1.16 -8.80 -22.53
N GLN A 130 -1.33 -9.40 -21.36
CA GLN A 130 -2.33 -10.44 -21.14
C GLN A 130 -2.90 -10.31 -19.73
N PHE A 131 -4.16 -10.70 -19.55
CA PHE A 131 -4.60 -11.08 -18.21
C PHE A 131 -4.06 -12.46 -17.87
N TRP A 132 -3.92 -12.75 -16.60
CA TRP A 132 -3.57 -14.08 -16.12
C TRP A 132 -4.18 -14.34 -14.74
N TRP A 133 -4.24 -15.61 -14.38
CA TRP A 133 -4.51 -16.04 -13.02
C TRP A 133 -3.64 -17.25 -12.68
N GLU A 134 -3.42 -17.46 -11.40
CA GLU A 134 -2.68 -18.60 -10.89
C GLU A 134 -3.28 -19.05 -9.57
N PHE A 135 -3.33 -20.37 -9.39
CA PHE A 135 -3.60 -20.98 -8.10
C PHE A 135 -2.36 -21.75 -7.66
N TRP A 136 -1.30 -21.01 -7.33
CA TRP A 136 0.02 -21.55 -7.00
C TRP A 136 -0.11 -22.61 -5.90
N PRO A 137 0.56 -23.77 -6.01
CA PRO A 137 1.71 -24.06 -6.89
C PRO A 137 1.38 -24.57 -8.31
N ASP A 138 0.12 -24.56 -8.73
CA ASP A 138 -0.19 -24.77 -10.14
C ASP A 138 0.39 -23.65 -11.01
N TRP A 139 0.68 -23.94 -12.28
CA TRP A 139 1.18 -22.96 -13.24
C TRP A 139 0.15 -21.86 -13.57
N PRO A 140 0.60 -20.65 -13.94
CA PRO A 140 -0.28 -19.57 -14.34
C PRO A 140 -0.97 -19.88 -15.67
N VAL A 141 -2.21 -19.40 -15.79
CA VAL A 141 -3.04 -19.50 -16.99
C VAL A 141 -3.24 -18.11 -17.56
N PHE A 142 -2.78 -17.90 -18.79
CA PHE A 142 -2.91 -16.64 -19.51
C PHE A 142 -4.22 -16.58 -20.31
N ILE A 143 -4.85 -15.41 -20.29
CA ILE A 143 -6.16 -15.14 -20.90
C ILE A 143 -5.95 -14.22 -22.11
N ASN A 144 -6.24 -14.75 -23.29
CA ASN A 144 -5.98 -14.09 -24.59
C ASN A 144 -7.24 -13.56 -25.28
N ASP A 145 -8.41 -13.86 -24.72
CA ASP A 145 -9.71 -13.50 -25.29
C ASP A 145 -10.34 -12.27 -24.64
N ILE A 146 -9.62 -11.61 -23.72
CA ILE A 146 -9.92 -10.24 -23.27
C ILE A 146 -8.82 -9.34 -23.80
N GLU A 147 -9.19 -8.38 -24.64
CA GLU A 147 -8.25 -7.38 -25.12
C GLU A 147 -7.63 -6.61 -23.94
N LEU A 148 -6.31 -6.43 -23.97
CA LEU A 148 -5.56 -5.70 -22.96
C LEU A 148 -4.43 -4.93 -23.62
N ALA A 149 -4.24 -3.67 -23.21
CA ALA A 149 -3.16 -2.82 -23.68
C ALA A 149 -2.75 -1.84 -22.58
N PRO A 150 -1.52 -1.30 -22.61
CA PRO A 150 -1.15 -0.18 -21.76
C PRO A 150 -2.15 0.98 -21.87
N GLY A 151 -2.50 1.59 -20.74
CA GLY A 151 -3.51 2.64 -20.65
C GLY A 151 -4.95 2.14 -20.45
N HIS A 152 -5.24 0.85 -20.61
CA HIS A 152 -6.53 0.29 -20.23
C HIS A 152 -6.69 0.28 -18.71
N GLU A 153 -7.88 0.67 -18.24
CA GLU A 153 -8.28 0.50 -16.84
C GLU A 153 -8.85 -0.91 -16.65
N VAL A 154 -8.33 -1.62 -15.66
CA VAL A 154 -8.76 -2.98 -15.33
C VAL A 154 -9.32 -3.04 -13.91
N TYR A 155 -10.14 -4.05 -13.67
CA TYR A 155 -10.54 -4.47 -12.34
C TYR A 155 -10.35 -5.98 -12.22
N VAL A 156 -9.74 -6.38 -11.11
CA VAL A 156 -9.46 -7.79 -10.82
C VAL A 156 -9.92 -8.09 -9.41
N LYS A 157 -10.58 -9.23 -9.26
CA LYS A 157 -10.99 -9.78 -7.96
C LYS A 157 -10.70 -11.27 -7.91
N VAL A 158 -10.12 -11.69 -6.80
CA VAL A 158 -10.03 -13.11 -6.43
C VAL A 158 -10.93 -13.37 -5.22
N THR A 159 -11.65 -14.47 -5.23
CA THR A 159 -12.53 -14.88 -4.12
C THR A 159 -12.29 -16.36 -3.82
N ALA A 160 -11.86 -16.66 -2.60
CA ALA A 160 -11.75 -18.02 -2.13
C ALA A 160 -13.13 -18.59 -1.74
N SER A 161 -13.39 -19.81 -2.19
CA SER A 161 -14.57 -20.61 -1.83
C SER A 161 -14.21 -21.79 -0.92
N GLY A 162 -12.91 -22.06 -0.76
CA GLY A 162 -12.32 -23.07 0.10
C GLY A 162 -10.80 -22.95 0.06
N THR A 163 -10.08 -23.81 0.79
CA THR A 163 -8.60 -23.74 0.84
C THR A 163 -7.94 -24.06 -0.50
N ARG A 164 -8.68 -24.68 -1.42
CA ARG A 164 -8.21 -25.14 -2.73
C ARG A 164 -9.18 -24.82 -3.86
N SER A 165 -10.14 -23.91 -3.63
CA SER A 165 -11.12 -23.52 -4.64
C SER A 165 -11.46 -22.04 -4.52
N GLY A 166 -11.83 -21.43 -5.65
CA GLY A 166 -12.17 -20.02 -5.69
C GLY A 166 -12.77 -19.59 -7.02
N THR A 167 -12.88 -18.29 -7.21
CA THR A 167 -13.31 -17.65 -8.44
C THR A 167 -12.42 -16.46 -8.73
N ILE A 168 -11.97 -16.37 -9.97
CA ILE A 168 -11.27 -15.22 -10.53
C ILE A 168 -12.26 -14.40 -11.33
N TYR A 169 -12.28 -13.10 -11.10
CA TYR A 169 -13.01 -12.15 -11.91
C TYR A 169 -12.04 -11.13 -12.51
N LEU A 170 -12.10 -10.98 -13.82
CA LEU A 170 -11.26 -10.11 -14.64
C LEU A 170 -12.16 -9.21 -15.46
N GLU A 171 -11.87 -7.91 -15.46
CA GLU A 171 -12.60 -6.94 -16.26
C GLU A 171 -11.59 -5.94 -16.85
N ASN A 172 -11.65 -5.75 -18.17
CA ASN A 172 -11.12 -4.55 -18.78
C ASN A 172 -12.25 -3.53 -18.84
N LYS A 173 -12.23 -2.55 -17.94
CA LYS A 173 -13.26 -1.52 -17.80
C LYS A 173 -13.28 -0.57 -19.00
N THR A 174 -12.16 -0.43 -19.71
CA THR A 174 -12.07 0.39 -20.92
C THR A 174 -12.83 -0.23 -22.09
N THR A 175 -12.79 -1.54 -22.25
CA THR A 175 -13.50 -2.25 -23.34
C THR A 175 -14.85 -2.81 -22.92
N GLY A 176 -15.09 -2.97 -21.62
CA GLY A 176 -16.27 -3.63 -21.06
C GLY A 176 -16.23 -5.16 -21.11
N ASN A 177 -15.13 -5.74 -21.58
CA ASN A 177 -14.95 -7.19 -21.65
C ASN A 177 -14.55 -7.75 -20.28
N GLN A 178 -15.17 -8.87 -19.91
CA GLN A 178 -15.01 -9.46 -18.58
C GLN A 178 -15.08 -10.99 -18.60
N ARG A 179 -14.50 -11.61 -17.57
CA ARG A 179 -14.56 -13.06 -17.32
C ARG A 179 -14.72 -13.36 -15.85
N SER A 180 -15.52 -14.38 -15.56
CA SER A 180 -15.61 -15.02 -14.24
C SER A 180 -15.24 -16.49 -14.40
N ILE A 181 -14.22 -16.94 -13.69
CA ILE A 181 -13.59 -18.26 -13.89
C ILE A 181 -13.57 -18.98 -12.54
N PRO A 182 -14.32 -20.08 -12.37
CA PRO A 182 -14.16 -20.95 -11.22
C PRO A 182 -12.83 -21.69 -11.33
N VAL A 183 -12.08 -21.77 -10.23
CA VAL A 183 -10.75 -22.39 -10.20
C VAL A 183 -10.62 -23.35 -9.04
N ASN A 184 -9.82 -24.40 -9.25
CA ASN A 184 -9.42 -25.35 -8.22
C ASN A 184 -7.92 -25.59 -8.33
N MET A 185 -7.28 -25.73 -7.18
CA MET A 185 -5.86 -26.09 -7.12
C MET A 185 -5.68 -27.59 -7.36
N ASN A 186 -4.90 -27.94 -8.37
CA ASN A 186 -4.62 -29.30 -8.78
C ASN A 186 -3.51 -29.93 -7.94
N ASP A 187 -2.50 -29.15 -7.53
CA ASP A 187 -1.45 -29.65 -6.65
C ASP A 187 -2.04 -30.16 -5.32
N PRO A 188 -1.79 -31.44 -4.96
CA PRO A 188 -2.37 -32.04 -3.76
C PRO A 188 -1.77 -31.52 -2.45
N ASN A 189 -0.58 -30.91 -2.50
CA ASN A 189 0.14 -30.41 -1.33
C ASN A 189 -0.14 -28.93 -1.05
N GLY A 190 -0.81 -28.24 -1.98
CA GLY A 190 -1.09 -26.83 -1.81
C GLY A 190 -2.41 -26.55 -1.08
N ALA A 191 -2.45 -25.42 -0.38
CA ALA A 191 -3.64 -24.90 0.30
C ALA A 191 -3.46 -23.42 0.69
N LEU A 192 -4.55 -22.67 0.67
CA LEU A 192 -4.64 -21.32 1.24
C LEU A 192 -4.73 -21.36 2.76
N CYS A 193 -4.14 -20.36 3.41
CA CYS A 193 -4.20 -20.09 4.84
C CYS A 193 -5.18 -18.95 5.18
N PHE A 194 -5.58 -18.14 4.20
CA PHE A 194 -6.46 -16.97 4.33
C PHE A 194 -5.91 -15.89 5.28
N SER A 195 -4.60 -15.69 5.22
CA SER A 195 -3.83 -14.86 6.17
C SER A 195 -3.39 -13.52 5.59
N THR A 196 -3.28 -13.40 4.26
CA THR A 196 -2.83 -12.15 3.64
C THR A 196 -3.65 -11.77 2.42
N ALA A 197 -3.68 -10.47 2.14
CA ALA A 197 -4.21 -9.88 0.91
C ALA A 197 -3.13 -8.98 0.30
N ALA A 198 -2.68 -9.29 -0.91
CA ALA A 198 -1.58 -8.62 -1.60
C ALA A 198 -2.08 -7.79 -2.79
N PHE A 199 -1.41 -6.65 -3.01
CA PHE A 199 -1.63 -5.69 -4.09
C PHE A 199 -0.26 -5.23 -4.59
N VAL A 200 0.30 -5.89 -5.60
CA VAL A 200 1.72 -5.76 -5.92
C VAL A 200 2.02 -5.68 -7.41
N ALA A 201 3.14 -5.04 -7.73
CA ALA A 201 3.93 -5.36 -8.91
C ALA A 201 4.95 -6.45 -8.54
N GLU A 202 5.20 -7.37 -9.47
CA GLU A 202 6.12 -8.48 -9.31
C GLU A 202 7.10 -8.57 -10.48
N ASP A 203 8.34 -8.93 -10.13
CA ASP A 203 9.35 -9.45 -11.05
C ASP A 203 9.19 -10.98 -11.12
N PRO A 204 8.47 -11.50 -12.13
CA PRO A 204 8.10 -12.89 -12.16
C PRO A 204 9.33 -13.76 -12.45
N HIS A 205 9.51 -14.81 -11.67
CA HIS A 205 10.59 -15.77 -11.87
C HIS A 205 10.09 -17.19 -11.58
N SER A 206 10.71 -18.15 -12.23
CA SER A 206 10.60 -19.56 -11.86
C SER A 206 11.94 -20.06 -11.33
N SER A 207 11.96 -21.29 -10.83
CA SER A 207 13.21 -21.95 -10.43
C SER A 207 14.20 -22.13 -11.58
N THR A 208 13.73 -22.05 -12.84
CA THR A 208 14.54 -22.30 -14.04
C THR A 208 14.67 -21.08 -14.96
N GLN A 209 13.88 -20.03 -14.74
CA GLN A 209 13.84 -18.87 -15.62
C GLN A 209 13.71 -17.57 -14.83
N TRP A 210 14.69 -16.71 -15.02
CA TRP A 210 14.73 -15.36 -14.46
C TRP A 210 14.66 -14.39 -15.63
N TRP A 211 13.56 -13.65 -15.71
CA TRP A 211 13.49 -12.49 -16.58
C TRP A 211 13.77 -11.26 -15.74
N PRO A 212 14.53 -10.27 -16.25
CA PRO A 212 14.68 -9.00 -15.56
C PRO A 212 13.36 -8.21 -15.54
N LEU A 213 13.10 -7.53 -14.42
CA LEU A 213 12.00 -6.57 -14.31
C LEU A 213 12.06 -5.50 -15.42
N ALA A 214 10.93 -5.27 -16.11
CA ALA A 214 10.77 -4.14 -17.02
C ALA A 214 10.68 -2.80 -16.25
N ASN A 215 11.21 -1.71 -16.81
CA ASN A 215 10.92 -0.38 -16.27
C ASN A 215 9.49 -0.01 -16.67
N PHE A 216 8.67 0.43 -15.73
CA PHE A 216 7.26 0.72 -15.95
C PHE A 216 6.87 2.10 -15.41
N ALA A 217 6.07 2.82 -16.19
CA ALA A 217 5.45 4.04 -15.71
C ALA A 217 4.62 3.71 -14.46
N GLY A 218 4.78 4.49 -13.39
CA GLY A 218 4.08 4.21 -12.15
C GLY A 218 2.55 4.18 -12.33
N THR A 219 1.90 3.25 -11.63
CA THR A 219 0.45 3.08 -11.63
C THR A 219 -0.09 3.08 -10.20
N THR A 220 -1.32 3.55 -10.04
CA THR A 220 -2.01 3.45 -8.74
C THR A 220 -2.97 2.27 -8.82
N MET A 221 -2.75 1.28 -7.96
CA MET A 221 -3.80 0.34 -7.62
C MET A 221 -4.77 1.06 -6.68
N ALA A 222 -5.99 1.26 -7.14
CA ALA A 222 -7.08 1.92 -6.44
C ALA A 222 -8.14 0.92 -6.02
N ASN A 223 -9.00 1.33 -5.08
CA ASN A 223 -10.01 0.46 -4.47
C ASN A 223 -9.43 -0.84 -3.90
N CYS A 224 -8.16 -0.81 -3.46
CA CYS A 224 -7.50 -1.94 -2.85
C CYS A 224 -8.25 -2.33 -1.57
N GLY A 225 -8.76 -3.55 -1.55
CA GLY A 225 -9.48 -4.07 -0.41
C GLY A 225 -10.00 -5.47 -0.68
N GLY A 226 -11.02 -5.84 0.08
CA GLY A 226 -11.66 -7.14 -0.04
C GLY A 226 -12.55 -7.44 1.14
N THR A 227 -12.92 -8.70 1.29
CA THR A 227 -13.79 -9.18 2.36
C THR A 227 -13.14 -10.28 3.19
N THR A 228 -13.54 -10.36 4.45
CA THR A 228 -13.28 -11.50 5.32
C THR A 228 -14.46 -12.47 5.36
N TRP A 229 -14.23 -13.69 5.82
CA TRP A 229 -15.28 -14.73 5.93
C TRP A 229 -16.45 -14.35 6.85
N ASP A 230 -16.27 -13.38 7.76
CA ASP A 230 -17.35 -12.82 8.60
C ASP A 230 -18.08 -11.63 7.94
N GLY A 231 -17.83 -11.38 6.66
CA GLY A 231 -18.53 -10.38 5.85
C GLY A 231 -18.04 -8.94 6.04
N LYS A 232 -16.95 -8.72 6.77
CA LYS A 232 -16.37 -7.37 6.92
C LYS A 232 -15.52 -7.02 5.71
N THR A 233 -15.52 -5.76 5.34
CA THR A 233 -14.63 -5.20 4.32
C THR A 233 -13.34 -4.69 4.94
N PHE A 234 -12.26 -4.71 4.18
CA PHE A 234 -11.00 -4.07 4.55
C PHE A 234 -10.39 -3.28 3.40
N GLY A 235 -9.42 -2.43 3.75
CA GLY A 235 -8.55 -1.71 2.82
C GLY A 235 -7.08 -1.86 3.23
N LEU A 236 -6.26 -0.85 2.98
CA LEU A 236 -4.82 -0.83 3.24
C LEU A 236 -4.42 -0.14 4.55
N ASN A 237 -5.38 0.13 5.45
CA ASN A 237 -5.06 0.72 6.75
C ASN A 237 -4.16 -0.23 7.55
N ASN A 238 -2.94 0.21 7.83
CA ASN A 238 -1.86 -0.57 8.46
C ASN A 238 -1.34 -1.75 7.62
N ALA A 239 -1.51 -1.72 6.29
CA ALA A 239 -0.85 -2.67 5.40
C ALA A 239 0.67 -2.48 5.46
N ASN A 240 1.42 -3.57 5.33
CA ASN A 240 2.86 -3.51 5.15
C ASN A 240 3.13 -3.09 3.71
N VAL A 241 3.90 -2.03 3.53
CA VAL A 241 4.31 -1.55 2.21
C VAL A 241 5.76 -1.91 1.98
N GLY A 242 6.06 -2.56 0.87
CA GLY A 242 7.40 -3.01 0.52
C GLY A 242 7.87 -2.49 -0.81
N ASN A 243 9.15 -2.11 -0.85
CA ASN A 243 9.89 -1.83 -2.08
C ASN A 243 10.57 -3.10 -2.57
N MET A 244 10.70 -3.23 -3.89
CA MET A 244 11.53 -4.28 -4.47
C MET A 244 12.99 -3.83 -4.50
N VAL A 245 13.88 -4.61 -3.88
CA VAL A 245 15.33 -4.35 -3.90
C VAL A 245 16.05 -5.60 -4.36
N GLN A 246 16.82 -5.47 -5.45
CA GLN A 246 17.59 -6.55 -6.03
C GLN A 246 19.04 -6.08 -6.19
N TYR A 247 19.99 -6.92 -5.80
CA TYR A 247 21.43 -6.60 -5.87
C TYR A 247 21.79 -5.27 -5.20
N GLY A 248 21.10 -4.92 -4.10
CA GLY A 248 21.29 -3.66 -3.37
C GLY A 248 20.72 -2.40 -4.06
N GLN A 249 20.00 -2.57 -5.17
CA GLN A 249 19.36 -1.47 -5.89
C GLN A 249 17.84 -1.56 -5.75
N THR A 250 17.19 -0.45 -5.43
CA THR A 250 15.73 -0.36 -5.49
C THR A 250 15.28 -0.43 -6.94
N ARG A 251 14.54 -1.48 -7.27
CA ARG A 251 13.96 -1.72 -8.60
C ARG A 251 12.55 -1.19 -8.70
N CYS A 252 11.78 -1.25 -7.62
CA CYS A 252 10.45 -0.69 -7.56
C CYS A 252 10.19 -0.07 -6.18
N THR A 253 9.44 1.03 -6.17
CA THR A 253 8.96 1.68 -4.95
C THR A 253 7.45 1.65 -4.86
N ALA A 254 6.92 1.42 -3.65
CA ALA A 254 5.51 1.51 -3.36
C ALA A 254 5.22 2.51 -2.24
N GLN A 255 4.07 3.18 -2.33
CA GLN A 255 3.62 4.12 -1.31
C GLN A 255 2.09 4.12 -1.23
N LEU A 256 1.52 4.04 -0.02
CA LEU A 256 0.09 4.28 0.16
C LEU A 256 -0.24 5.73 -0.18
N THR A 257 -1.25 5.92 -1.03
CA THR A 257 -1.79 7.25 -1.36
C THR A 257 -3.09 7.52 -0.61
N SER A 258 -3.75 6.47 -0.10
CA SER A 258 -4.93 6.54 0.76
C SER A 258 -5.06 5.22 1.57
N GLY A 259 -6.12 5.10 2.38
CA GLY A 259 -6.47 3.85 3.06
C GLY A 259 -6.97 2.73 2.15
N ASN A 260 -7.04 2.94 0.82
CA ASN A 260 -7.46 1.96 -0.17
C ASN A 260 -6.74 2.13 -1.52
N SER A 261 -5.54 2.72 -1.53
CA SER A 261 -4.77 2.90 -2.75
C SER A 261 -3.28 2.87 -2.48
N VAL A 262 -2.54 2.21 -3.39
CA VAL A 262 -1.08 2.14 -3.38
C VAL A 262 -0.56 2.54 -4.75
N TYR A 263 0.35 3.51 -4.77
CA TYR A 263 1.10 3.89 -5.97
C TYR A 263 2.37 3.05 -6.05
N ILE A 264 2.62 2.48 -7.22
CA ILE A 264 3.71 1.54 -7.49
C ILE A 264 4.43 2.00 -8.75
N GLN A 265 5.77 2.08 -8.72
CA GLN A 265 6.60 2.49 -9.85
C GLN A 265 7.93 1.72 -9.84
N GLY A 266 8.50 1.41 -11.01
CA GLY A 266 9.78 0.70 -11.13
C GLY A 266 10.40 0.82 -12.50
#